data_AF-A0A847XRR6-F1
#
_entry.id   AF-A0A847XRR6-F1
#
_cell.length_a   1.000
_cell.length_b   1.000
_cell.length_c   1.000
_cell.angle_alpha   90.00
_cell.angle_beta   90.00
_cell.angle_gamma   90.00
#
_symmetry.space_group_name_H-M   'P 1'
#
loop_
_entity.id
_entity.type
_entity.pdbx_description
1 polymer ?
#
loop_
_entity_poly.entity_id
_entity_poly.type
_entity_poly.pdbx_seq_one_letter_code
_entity_poly.pdbx_strand_id
1 'polypeptide(L)'
;MRKSLLILILIFAGMVSVLSQEPSRWRGPSADGIYPDKGLLKSWPSGGPEIIWSFEQLGEGYASPAFYGGYIYIPTMLGDEGYMFKLDMSGKQVWKVKYGTEYTDRYPGTRSSATIAGDLLYMLSGIGKLVCMNTKDGSVRWSKELTRDFDGVMNRYGYNETIVVDGDRLYVTPGGVKNNVVALNRFTGNLIWTSPGKGEKAAYCTPQIIRLPGRNLLVTHTESHILGIDISNGRLLWSYPWANLRLEHQNTPLYNNGSLFCLSGYGMGAIMLRLSPDGTAVTKQWFDQSFDCRMGAAVLLNGYLYGSGHNDPSWQCYNWATGEKMYSDRSLFMGAVISADGMLYCCSEKGEIALVQPNPSGFKIISKMTIQNGTGPHWAHPVINDGVLYVPRGKALIAYKIR
;
A
#
# COMPACT_ATOMS: atom_id res chain seq x y z
N MET A 1 -67.44 -14.54 31.97
CA MET A 1 -66.18 -14.12 32.61
C MET A 1 -65.02 -14.46 31.68
N ARG A 2 -64.20 -13.44 31.36
CA ARG A 2 -62.84 -13.46 30.75
C ARG A 2 -62.65 -14.12 29.38
N LYS A 3 -62.69 -13.29 28.33
CA LYS A 3 -61.96 -13.48 27.07
C LYS A 3 -60.51 -13.05 27.30
N SER A 4 -59.55 -13.96 27.15
CA SER A 4 -58.12 -13.65 27.19
C SER A 4 -57.64 -13.29 25.79
N LEU A 5 -57.15 -12.06 25.64
CA LEU A 5 -56.53 -11.53 24.43
C LEU A 5 -55.01 -11.80 24.54
N LEU A 6 -54.46 -12.69 23.72
CA LEU A 6 -53.01 -12.82 23.57
C LEU A 6 -52.51 -11.72 22.61
N ILE A 7 -51.70 -10.80 23.13
CA ILE A 7 -50.95 -9.83 22.34
C ILE A 7 -49.62 -10.47 21.97
N LEU A 8 -49.42 -10.75 20.68
CA LEU A 8 -48.16 -11.21 20.12
C LEU A 8 -47.28 -9.97 19.81
N ILE A 9 -46.27 -9.72 20.63
CA ILE A 9 -45.27 -8.66 20.37
C ILE A 9 -44.24 -9.22 19.39
N LEU A 10 -44.32 -8.82 18.12
CA LEU A 10 -43.28 -9.03 17.13
C LEU A 10 -42.13 -8.07 17.40
N ILE A 11 -41.02 -8.58 17.96
CA ILE A 11 -39.75 -7.86 18.07
C ILE A 11 -39.10 -7.90 16.69
N PHE A 12 -39.27 -6.83 15.91
CA PHE A 12 -38.54 -6.61 14.67
C PHE A 12 -37.13 -6.14 15.03
N ALA A 13 -36.21 -7.08 15.25
CA ALA A 13 -34.79 -6.79 15.37
C ALA A 13 -34.27 -6.38 14.00
N GLY A 14 -34.33 -5.08 13.71
CA GLY A 14 -33.65 -4.51 12.55
C GLY A 14 -32.16 -4.79 12.67
N MET A 15 -31.65 -5.70 11.84
CA MET A 15 -30.22 -5.77 11.54
C MET A 15 -29.86 -4.47 10.83
N VAL A 16 -29.52 -3.44 11.59
CA VAL A 16 -28.68 -2.38 11.06
C VAL A 16 -27.35 -3.07 10.81
N SER A 17 -27.13 -3.44 9.56
CA SER A 17 -25.79 -3.69 9.05
C SER A 17 -25.03 -2.42 9.30
N VAL A 18 -24.35 -2.32 10.44
CA VAL A 18 -23.22 -1.40 10.57
C VAL A 18 -22.25 -1.92 9.53
N LEU A 19 -22.32 -1.36 8.33
CA LEU A 19 -21.27 -1.50 7.33
C LEU A 19 -20.02 -1.07 8.09
N SER A 20 -19.19 -2.04 8.47
CA SER A 20 -17.88 -1.76 9.00
C SER A 20 -17.25 -0.82 7.99
N GLN A 21 -16.99 0.41 8.41
CA GLN A 21 -16.32 1.41 7.61
C GLN A 21 -14.83 1.04 7.59
N GLU A 22 -14.51 -0.10 6.97
CA GLU A 22 -13.16 -0.59 6.82
C GLU A 22 -12.32 0.50 6.13
N PRO A 23 -11.17 0.89 6.70
CA PRO A 23 -10.30 1.85 6.07
C PRO A 23 -9.86 1.40 4.68
N SER A 24 -9.69 2.34 3.75
CA SER A 24 -8.97 2.07 2.51
C SER A 24 -7.54 1.65 2.85
N ARG A 25 -6.95 0.75 2.06
CA ARG A 25 -5.59 0.27 2.29
C ARG A 25 -4.76 0.36 1.03
N TRP A 26 -3.48 0.70 1.22
CA TRP A 26 -2.45 0.60 0.19
C TRP A 26 -2.47 -0.80 -0.42
N ARG A 27 -2.41 -0.90 -1.76
CA ARG A 27 -2.46 -2.17 -2.50
C ARG A 27 -3.72 -3.02 -2.27
N GLY A 28 -4.87 -2.37 -2.10
CA GLY A 28 -6.18 -3.03 -2.04
C GLY A 28 -6.57 -3.49 -0.62
N PRO A 29 -7.77 -4.08 -0.46
CA PRO A 29 -8.37 -4.34 0.87
C PRO A 29 -7.53 -5.21 1.83
N SER A 30 -6.68 -6.08 1.29
CA SER A 30 -5.79 -6.97 2.05
C SER A 30 -4.34 -6.49 2.12
N ALA A 31 -4.02 -5.36 1.48
CA ALA A 31 -2.67 -4.81 1.34
C ALA A 31 -1.64 -5.73 0.65
N ASP A 32 -2.12 -6.67 -0.18
CA ASP A 32 -1.31 -7.67 -0.89
C ASP A 32 -1.20 -7.40 -2.40
N GLY A 33 -1.91 -6.40 -2.92
CA GLY A 33 -1.97 -6.07 -4.34
C GLY A 33 -3.00 -6.90 -5.12
N ILE A 34 -3.91 -7.59 -4.44
CA ILE A 34 -4.98 -8.38 -5.05
C ILE A 34 -6.31 -7.65 -4.86
N TYR A 35 -6.90 -7.20 -5.97
CA TYR A 35 -8.18 -6.50 -6.00
C TYR A 35 -9.34 -7.49 -6.19
N PRO A 36 -10.48 -7.28 -5.52
CA PRO A 36 -11.58 -8.26 -5.45
C PRO A 36 -12.44 -8.30 -6.72
N ASP A 37 -12.31 -7.30 -7.60
CA ASP A 37 -13.06 -7.16 -8.84
C ASP A 37 -13.10 -8.45 -9.68
N LYS A 38 -14.27 -8.67 -10.32
CA LYS A 38 -14.60 -9.85 -11.13
C LYS A 38 -15.24 -9.44 -12.45
N GLY A 39 -15.24 -10.37 -13.41
CA GLY A 39 -15.79 -10.12 -14.74
C GLY A 39 -14.91 -9.19 -15.58
N LEU A 40 -13.62 -9.12 -15.25
CA LEU A 40 -12.68 -8.24 -15.92
C LEU A 40 -12.21 -8.84 -17.25
N LEU A 41 -11.88 -7.98 -18.21
CA LEU A 41 -11.30 -8.33 -19.49
C LEU A 41 -10.10 -9.28 -19.32
N LYS A 42 -10.10 -10.39 -20.07
CA LYS A 42 -9.00 -11.37 -20.11
C LYS A 42 -8.00 -11.14 -21.23
N SER A 43 -8.33 -10.23 -22.13
CA SER A 43 -7.48 -9.70 -23.19
C SER A 43 -7.90 -8.27 -23.48
N TRP A 44 -6.99 -7.47 -24.04
CA TRP A 44 -7.26 -6.10 -24.44
C TRP A 44 -7.16 -5.96 -25.96
N PRO A 45 -7.84 -4.96 -26.55
CA PRO A 45 -7.54 -4.51 -27.91
C PRO A 45 -6.06 -4.11 -28.07
N SER A 46 -5.59 -4.00 -29.32
CA SER A 46 -4.19 -3.64 -29.62
C SER A 46 -3.75 -2.29 -29.03
N GLY A 47 -4.68 -1.35 -28.85
CA GLY A 47 -4.44 -0.05 -28.22
C GLY A 47 -4.56 -0.05 -26.68
N GLY A 48 -4.85 -1.20 -26.06
CA GLY A 48 -5.25 -1.27 -24.66
C GLY A 48 -6.77 -1.10 -24.47
N PRO A 49 -7.24 -1.15 -23.21
CA PRO A 49 -8.62 -0.87 -22.86
C PRO A 49 -8.99 0.60 -23.14
N GLU A 50 -10.30 0.86 -23.23
CA GLU A 50 -10.84 2.21 -23.44
C GLU A 50 -10.49 3.15 -22.27
N ILE A 51 -9.99 4.35 -22.56
CA ILE A 51 -9.88 5.43 -21.57
C ILE A 51 -11.25 6.07 -21.43
N ILE A 52 -11.86 5.98 -20.25
CA ILE A 52 -13.18 6.57 -19.98
C ILE A 52 -13.10 8.02 -19.50
N TRP A 53 -11.97 8.41 -18.89
CA TRP A 53 -11.61 9.79 -18.58
C TRP A 53 -10.14 9.88 -18.18
N SER A 54 -9.57 11.08 -18.23
CA SER A 54 -8.31 11.41 -17.56
C SER A 54 -8.42 12.74 -16.81
N PHE A 55 -7.74 12.83 -15.66
CA PHE A 55 -7.62 14.05 -14.87
C PHE A 55 -6.18 14.56 -14.95
N GLU A 56 -5.95 15.58 -15.78
CA GLU A 56 -4.62 16.09 -16.17
C GLU A 56 -4.20 17.36 -15.39
N GLN A 57 -4.76 17.55 -14.18
CA GLN A 57 -4.47 18.73 -13.34
C GLN A 57 -3.65 18.38 -12.08
N LEU A 58 -3.08 17.17 -12.01
CA LEU A 58 -2.14 16.84 -10.96
C LEU A 58 -0.81 17.56 -11.21
N GLY A 59 -0.02 17.67 -10.15
CA GLY A 59 1.38 18.05 -10.21
C GLY A 59 2.32 16.87 -10.03
N GLU A 60 3.46 17.10 -9.39
CA GLU A 60 4.49 16.08 -9.19
C GLU A 60 4.08 15.10 -8.08
N GLY A 61 4.34 13.81 -8.28
CA GLY A 61 4.04 12.78 -7.29
C GLY A 61 4.07 11.36 -7.83
N TYR A 62 4.10 10.42 -6.88
CA TYR A 62 4.24 8.97 -7.11
C TYR A 62 3.22 8.16 -6.31
N ALA A 63 2.23 8.82 -5.72
CA ALA A 63 1.19 8.20 -4.91
C ALA A 63 0.13 7.50 -5.76
N SER A 64 -0.47 6.45 -5.20
CA SER A 64 -1.65 5.80 -5.76
C SER A 64 -2.93 6.51 -5.32
N PRO A 65 -3.98 6.51 -6.15
CA PRO A 65 -5.30 6.99 -5.72
C PRO A 65 -5.88 6.05 -4.66
N ALA A 66 -6.58 6.64 -3.69
CA ALA A 66 -7.36 5.89 -2.71
C ALA A 66 -8.86 6.09 -2.97
N PHE A 67 -9.65 5.04 -2.72
CA PHE A 67 -11.08 5.03 -3.01
C PHE A 67 -11.88 4.82 -1.75
N TYR A 68 -12.89 5.65 -1.53
CA TYR A 68 -13.78 5.52 -0.39
C TYR A 68 -15.08 6.29 -0.62
N GLY A 69 -16.22 5.68 -0.25
CA GLY A 69 -17.52 6.35 -0.27
C GLY A 69 -17.93 6.94 -1.63
N GLY A 70 -17.53 6.31 -2.74
CA GLY A 70 -17.83 6.81 -4.10
C GLY A 70 -16.97 7.99 -4.56
N TYR A 71 -15.81 8.20 -3.94
CA TYR A 71 -14.86 9.24 -4.31
C TYR A 71 -13.45 8.70 -4.44
N ILE A 72 -12.63 9.48 -5.16
CA ILE A 72 -11.21 9.24 -5.40
C ILE A 72 -10.42 10.31 -4.67
N TYR A 73 -9.40 9.91 -3.91
CA TYR A 73 -8.51 10.81 -3.18
C TYR A 73 -7.09 10.62 -3.70
N ILE A 74 -6.44 11.70 -4.11
CA ILE A 74 -5.08 11.64 -4.66
C ILE A 74 -4.23 12.82 -4.16
N PRO A 75 -3.13 12.56 -3.44
CA PRO A 75 -2.21 13.61 -3.03
C PRO A 75 -1.33 14.02 -4.20
N THR A 76 -1.03 15.32 -4.31
CA THR A 76 -0.16 15.88 -5.36
C THR A 76 0.68 17.03 -4.84
N MET A 77 1.77 17.36 -5.55
CA MET A 77 2.59 18.53 -5.26
C MET A 77 2.47 19.57 -6.38
N LEU A 78 2.06 20.79 -6.03
CA LEU A 78 2.03 21.94 -6.94
C LEU A 78 3.03 22.99 -6.43
N GLY A 79 4.13 23.18 -7.17
CA GLY A 79 5.27 23.96 -6.68
C GLY A 79 5.99 23.19 -5.59
N ASP A 80 6.10 23.78 -4.40
CA ASP A 80 6.66 23.20 -3.18
C ASP A 80 5.57 22.78 -2.16
N GLU A 81 4.30 22.94 -2.53
CA GLU A 81 3.17 22.69 -1.65
C GLU A 81 2.40 21.43 -2.05
N GLY A 82 2.08 20.64 -1.05
CA GLY A 82 1.24 19.46 -1.15
C GLY A 82 -0.25 19.78 -1.04
N TYR A 83 -1.02 19.16 -1.93
CA TYR A 83 -2.47 19.25 -2.01
C TYR A 83 -3.10 17.86 -2.00
N MET A 84 -4.29 17.75 -1.41
CA MET A 84 -5.17 16.61 -1.58
C MET A 84 -6.27 16.99 -2.58
N PHE A 85 -6.43 16.19 -3.63
CA PHE A 85 -7.62 16.23 -4.48
C PHE A 85 -8.64 15.21 -3.99
N LYS A 86 -9.91 15.62 -4.00
CA LYS A 86 -11.06 14.70 -4.02
C LYS A 86 -11.75 14.82 -5.37
N LEU A 87 -11.88 13.72 -6.08
CA LEU A 87 -12.61 13.61 -7.34
C LEU A 87 -13.85 12.74 -7.14
N ASP A 88 -14.88 12.97 -7.95
CA ASP A 88 -15.94 11.98 -8.13
C ASP A 88 -15.48 10.84 -9.06
N MET A 89 -16.31 9.80 -9.20
CA MET A 89 -15.97 8.64 -10.04
C MET A 89 -15.91 8.95 -11.54
N SER A 90 -16.39 10.11 -11.99
CA SER A 90 -16.23 10.59 -13.37
C SER A 90 -14.94 11.40 -13.59
N GLY A 91 -14.10 11.51 -12.57
CA GLY A 91 -12.83 12.23 -12.62
C GLY A 91 -12.97 13.74 -12.43
N LYS A 92 -14.18 14.23 -12.11
CA LYS A 92 -14.41 15.66 -11.86
C LYS A 92 -13.95 16.03 -10.46
N GLN A 93 -13.22 17.12 -10.36
CA GLN A 93 -12.81 17.68 -9.07
C GLN A 93 -14.03 18.07 -8.22
N VAL A 94 -14.10 17.51 -7.01
CA VAL A 94 -15.03 17.92 -5.95
C VAL A 94 -14.39 19.03 -5.12
N TRP A 95 -13.17 18.80 -4.62
CA TRP A 95 -12.38 19.82 -3.95
C TRP A 95 -10.87 19.57 -4.09
N LYS A 96 -10.09 20.61 -3.82
CA LYS A 96 -8.63 20.59 -3.74
C LYS A 96 -8.21 21.41 -2.51
N VAL A 97 -7.50 20.81 -1.56
CA VAL A 97 -7.07 21.49 -0.33
C VAL A 97 -5.59 21.29 -0.07
N LYS A 98 -4.89 22.38 0.26
CA LYS A 98 -3.48 22.39 0.66
C LYS A 98 -3.32 21.73 2.03
N TYR A 99 -2.39 20.80 2.18
CA TYR A 99 -2.07 20.19 3.49
C TYR A 99 -0.74 20.69 4.09
N GLY A 100 0.10 21.34 3.29
CA GLY A 100 1.39 21.91 3.71
C GLY A 100 2.49 21.61 2.72
N THR A 101 3.74 21.88 3.10
CA THR A 101 4.91 21.70 2.25
C THR A 101 5.21 20.24 1.96
N GLU A 102 5.86 20.01 0.82
CA GLU A 102 6.19 18.69 0.31
C GLU A 102 7.69 18.58 -0.01
N TYR A 103 8.16 17.37 -0.30
CA TYR A 103 9.57 17.10 -0.56
C TYR A 103 10.00 17.59 -1.96
N THR A 104 10.95 18.52 -1.98
CA THR A 104 11.40 19.22 -3.20
C THR A 104 12.83 18.90 -3.66
N ASP A 105 13.56 18.06 -2.92
CA ASP A 105 14.93 17.66 -3.30
C ASP A 105 14.88 16.48 -4.30
N ARG A 106 15.64 15.39 -4.08
CA ARG A 106 15.74 14.26 -5.03
C ARG A 106 14.40 13.62 -5.38
N TYR A 107 14.03 13.67 -6.66
CA TYR A 107 12.75 13.20 -7.18
C TYR A 107 11.56 13.90 -6.48
N PRO A 108 11.34 15.20 -6.73
CA PRO A 108 10.30 15.97 -6.04
C PRO A 108 8.90 15.37 -6.19
N GLY A 109 8.04 15.53 -5.19
CA GLY A 109 6.61 15.18 -5.29
C GLY A 109 6.06 14.38 -4.12
N THR A 110 4.76 14.10 -4.15
CA THR A 110 4.12 13.22 -3.16
C THR A 110 4.59 11.78 -3.32
N ARG A 111 4.63 11.03 -2.22
CA ARG A 111 5.15 9.64 -2.20
C ARG A 111 4.13 8.69 -1.57
N SER A 112 3.66 9.04 -0.38
CA SER A 112 2.65 8.27 0.34
C SER A 112 1.28 8.44 -0.29
N SER A 113 0.51 7.35 -0.32
CA SER A 113 -0.92 7.41 -0.67
C SER A 113 -1.76 7.83 0.54
N ALA A 114 -3.00 8.24 0.31
CA ALA A 114 -3.95 8.54 1.39
C ALA A 114 -4.58 7.26 1.94
N THR A 115 -4.89 7.28 3.24
CA THR A 115 -5.75 6.28 3.90
C THR A 115 -7.03 6.95 4.36
N ILE A 116 -8.19 6.45 3.96
CA ILE A 116 -9.50 6.99 4.30
C ILE A 116 -10.20 6.01 5.24
N ALA A 117 -10.73 6.51 6.34
CA ALA A 117 -11.49 5.72 7.32
C ALA A 117 -12.71 6.52 7.79
N GLY A 118 -13.83 6.34 7.08
CA GLY A 118 -15.07 7.08 7.29
C GLY A 118 -14.93 8.53 6.86
N ASP A 119 -15.21 9.45 7.79
CA ASP A 119 -15.19 10.89 7.54
C ASP A 119 -13.79 11.52 7.60
N LEU A 120 -12.76 10.71 7.84
CA LEU A 120 -11.37 11.16 8.01
C LEU A 120 -10.45 10.50 6.99
N LEU A 121 -9.50 11.29 6.50
CA LEU A 121 -8.37 10.80 5.70
C LEU A 121 -7.04 11.16 6.36
N TYR A 122 -6.03 10.33 6.12
CA TYR A 122 -4.69 10.43 6.68
C TYR A 122 -3.66 10.40 5.55
N MET A 123 -2.67 11.28 5.62
CA MET A 123 -1.63 11.37 4.60
C MET A 123 -0.32 11.81 5.25
N LEU A 124 0.78 11.19 4.82
CA LEU A 124 2.14 11.53 5.25
C LEU A 124 2.90 12.19 4.11
N SER A 125 3.27 13.46 4.27
CA SER A 125 4.12 14.15 3.30
C SER A 125 5.54 13.56 3.29
N GLY A 126 6.24 13.75 2.18
CA GLY A 126 7.63 13.35 2.00
C GLY A 126 8.62 14.07 2.91
N ILE A 127 8.20 15.14 3.61
CA ILE A 127 8.99 15.80 4.66
C ILE A 127 8.60 15.37 6.07
N GLY A 128 7.72 14.38 6.22
CA GLY A 128 7.32 13.84 7.52
C GLY A 128 6.18 14.60 8.19
N LYS A 129 5.35 15.35 7.46
CA LYS A 129 4.13 15.95 8.00
C LYS A 129 2.98 14.95 7.87
N LEU A 130 2.54 14.39 8.98
CA LEU A 130 1.34 13.57 9.07
C LEU A 130 0.13 14.46 9.30
N VAL A 131 -0.86 14.40 8.43
CA VAL A 131 -2.11 15.17 8.55
C VAL A 131 -3.32 14.24 8.64
N CYS A 132 -4.30 14.65 9.43
CA CYS A 132 -5.66 14.15 9.38
C CYS A 132 -6.58 15.24 8.84
N MET A 133 -7.41 14.91 7.86
CA MET A 133 -8.32 15.86 7.20
C MET A 133 -9.74 15.30 7.14
N ASN A 134 -10.75 16.17 7.12
CA ASN A 134 -12.13 15.79 6.83
C ASN A 134 -12.28 15.37 5.37
N THR A 135 -12.95 14.26 5.11
CA THR A 135 -13.27 13.82 3.74
C THR A 135 -14.35 14.68 3.08
N LYS A 136 -15.15 15.41 3.87
CA LYS A 136 -16.23 16.29 3.40
C LYS A 136 -15.69 17.51 2.67
N ASP A 137 -14.78 18.26 3.31
CA ASP A 137 -14.33 19.58 2.85
C ASP A 137 -12.79 19.72 2.78
N GLY A 138 -12.04 18.68 3.17
CA GLY A 138 -10.57 18.71 3.20
C GLY A 138 -9.98 19.51 4.36
N SER A 139 -10.77 20.01 5.31
CA SER A 139 -10.24 20.76 6.46
C SER A 139 -9.32 19.89 7.31
N VAL A 140 -8.16 20.43 7.70
CA VAL A 140 -7.21 19.76 8.59
C VAL A 140 -7.81 19.70 10.00
N ARG A 141 -7.92 18.49 10.56
CA ARG A 141 -8.38 18.22 11.93
C ARG A 141 -7.23 18.33 12.93
N TRP A 142 -6.11 17.69 12.60
CA TRP A 142 -4.87 17.73 13.38
C TRP A 142 -3.69 17.40 12.46
N SER A 143 -2.48 17.77 12.90
CA SER A 143 -1.24 17.40 12.21
C SER A 143 -0.13 17.10 13.22
N LYS A 144 0.81 16.26 12.80
CA LYS A 144 2.06 15.95 13.50
C LYS A 144 3.24 16.03 12.53
N GLU A 145 4.41 16.31 13.05
CA GLU A 145 5.68 16.29 12.31
C GLU A 145 6.57 15.20 12.89
N LEU A 146 6.92 14.19 12.09
CA LEU A 146 7.65 13.02 12.56
C LEU A 146 9.01 13.39 13.19
N THR A 147 9.72 14.35 12.59
CA THR A 147 11.03 14.81 13.05
C THR A 147 10.94 15.59 14.37
N ARG A 148 9.97 16.50 14.49
CA ARG A 148 9.79 17.36 15.67
C ARG A 148 9.13 16.63 16.83
N ASP A 149 8.05 15.91 16.56
CA ASP A 149 7.17 15.37 17.60
C ASP A 149 7.63 13.97 18.07
N PHE A 150 8.42 13.25 17.26
CA PHE A 150 8.78 11.84 17.49
C PHE A 150 10.24 11.54 17.13
N ASP A 151 11.16 12.50 17.31
CA ASP A 151 12.60 12.33 17.07
C ASP A 151 12.98 11.65 15.74
N GLY A 152 12.08 11.73 14.75
CA GLY A 152 12.17 10.99 13.51
C GLY A 152 13.33 11.46 12.64
N VAL A 153 13.88 10.55 11.85
CA VAL A 153 15.00 10.84 10.97
C VAL A 153 14.60 10.52 9.54
N MET A 154 14.43 11.58 8.75
CA MET A 154 14.13 11.49 7.33
C MET A 154 15.35 10.92 6.58
N ASN A 155 15.11 10.02 5.62
CA ASN A 155 16.17 9.54 4.76
C ASN A 155 16.44 10.52 3.60
N ARG A 156 17.46 10.24 2.78
CA ARG A 156 17.92 11.14 1.69
C ARG A 156 16.91 11.34 0.54
N TYR A 157 15.78 10.63 0.54
CA TYR A 157 14.73 10.78 -0.46
C TYR A 157 13.41 11.29 0.14
N GLY A 158 13.33 11.48 1.46
CA GLY A 158 12.13 11.89 2.17
C GLY A 158 11.59 10.84 3.15
N TYR A 159 10.28 10.88 3.38
CA TYR A 159 9.46 9.81 3.95
C TYR A 159 8.53 9.22 2.89
N ASN A 160 8.19 7.95 3.03
CA ASN A 160 7.14 7.30 2.25
C ASN A 160 6.50 6.21 3.11
N GLU A 161 5.26 6.40 3.55
CA GLU A 161 4.53 5.40 4.31
C GLU A 161 3.04 5.71 4.17
N THR A 162 2.28 4.79 3.58
CA THR A 162 0.82 4.92 3.57
C THR A 162 0.30 4.50 4.93
N ILE A 163 -0.36 5.42 5.64
CA ILE A 163 -0.71 5.25 7.05
C ILE A 163 -1.66 4.07 7.24
N VAL A 164 -1.34 3.19 8.18
CA VAL A 164 -2.21 2.05 8.53
C VAL A 164 -3.16 2.46 9.64
N VAL A 165 -4.46 2.24 9.45
CA VAL A 165 -5.52 2.50 10.44
C VAL A 165 -6.15 1.18 10.88
N ASP A 166 -6.33 1.01 12.19
CA ASP A 166 -6.99 -0.14 12.82
C ASP A 166 -7.83 0.34 14.01
N GLY A 167 -9.16 0.29 13.86
CA GLY A 167 -10.08 0.85 14.84
C GLY A 167 -9.81 2.34 15.08
N ASP A 168 -9.49 2.70 16.32
CA ASP A 168 -9.21 4.08 16.75
C ASP A 168 -7.73 4.46 16.67
N ARG A 169 -6.89 3.56 16.16
CA ARG A 169 -5.44 3.72 16.10
C ARG A 169 -4.99 3.93 14.66
N LEU A 170 -3.92 4.70 14.53
CA LEU A 170 -3.08 4.67 13.33
C LEU A 170 -1.64 4.38 13.74
N TYR A 171 -0.89 3.78 12.83
CA TYR A 171 0.51 3.43 13.01
C TYR A 171 1.38 4.18 12.00
N VAL A 172 2.55 4.62 12.45
CA VAL A 172 3.54 5.30 11.59
C VAL A 172 4.95 5.02 12.10
N THR A 173 5.94 5.06 11.21
CA THR A 173 7.36 4.83 11.50
C THR A 173 8.16 6.13 11.38
N PRO A 174 8.27 6.95 12.45
CA PRO A 174 9.15 8.13 12.44
C PRO A 174 10.63 7.78 12.22
N GLY A 175 11.07 6.58 12.61
CA GLY A 175 12.48 6.22 12.49
C GLY A 175 13.38 6.96 13.46
N GLY A 176 12.86 7.34 14.64
CA GLY A 176 13.64 7.92 15.73
C GLY A 176 14.30 6.87 16.63
N VAL A 177 15.23 7.30 17.49
CA VAL A 177 15.90 6.42 18.47
C VAL A 177 14.95 6.01 19.58
N LYS A 178 14.11 6.95 20.03
CA LYS A 178 13.12 6.72 21.10
C LYS A 178 11.76 6.35 20.52
N ASN A 179 11.33 7.05 19.48
CA ASN A 179 10.04 6.84 18.82
C ASN A 179 10.25 6.25 17.43
N ASN A 180 10.75 5.02 17.39
CA ASN A 180 11.06 4.34 16.13
C ASN A 180 9.79 3.99 15.35
N VAL A 181 8.80 3.46 16.06
CA VAL A 181 7.43 3.20 15.58
C VAL A 181 6.45 3.70 16.64
N VAL A 182 5.38 4.37 16.24
CA VAL A 182 4.37 4.90 17.16
C VAL A 182 2.96 4.50 16.75
N ALA A 183 2.09 4.37 17.74
CA ALA A 183 0.65 4.40 17.52
C ALA A 183 0.05 5.69 18.05
N LEU A 184 -0.78 6.32 17.22
CA LEU A 184 -1.52 7.52 17.59
C LEU A 184 -3.01 7.23 17.60
N ASN A 185 -3.74 7.95 18.44
CA ASN A 185 -5.19 8.00 18.37
C ASN A 185 -5.58 8.71 17.07
N ARG A 186 -6.29 8.04 16.18
CA ARG A 186 -6.56 8.54 14.82
C ARG A 186 -7.42 9.82 14.81
N PHE A 187 -8.25 10.02 15.83
CA PHE A 187 -9.13 11.19 15.89
C PHE A 187 -8.43 12.45 16.41
N THR A 188 -7.40 12.30 17.24
CA THR A 188 -6.77 13.42 17.96
C THR A 188 -5.28 13.62 17.62
N GLY A 189 -4.63 12.61 17.05
CA GLY A 189 -3.18 12.59 16.85
C GLY A 189 -2.38 12.38 18.14
N ASN A 190 -3.04 12.14 19.28
CA ASN A 190 -2.36 11.92 20.56
C ASN A 190 -1.63 10.57 20.56
N LEU A 191 -0.43 10.55 21.14
CA LEU A 191 0.36 9.34 21.30
C LEU A 191 -0.38 8.33 22.20
N ILE A 192 -0.51 7.09 21.72
CA ILE A 192 -1.03 5.96 22.50
C ILE A 192 0.14 5.17 23.07
N TRP A 193 1.06 4.76 22.21
CA TRP A 193 2.28 4.09 22.60
C TRP A 193 3.41 4.42 21.63
N THR A 194 4.62 4.24 22.11
CA THR A 194 5.84 4.34 21.31
C THR A 194 6.69 3.08 21.49
N SER A 195 7.36 2.68 20.43
CA SER A 195 8.33 1.60 20.43
C SER A 195 9.69 2.15 20.04
N PRO A 196 10.75 1.94 20.85
CA PRO A 196 12.11 2.29 20.44
C PRO A 196 12.61 1.37 19.33
N GLY A 197 11.93 0.25 19.04
CA GLY A 197 12.29 -0.70 17.99
C GLY A 197 13.78 -1.02 18.02
N LYS A 198 14.49 -0.67 16.95
CA LYS A 198 15.96 -0.74 16.87
C LYS A 198 16.62 0.64 16.83
N GLY A 199 15.85 1.72 16.94
CA GLY A 199 16.33 3.10 16.91
C GLY A 199 16.90 3.53 15.55
N GLU A 200 16.40 2.92 14.48
CA GLU A 200 16.89 3.07 13.10
C GLU A 200 16.04 4.02 12.27
N LYS A 201 16.60 4.58 11.21
CA LYS A 201 15.84 5.48 10.33
C LYS A 201 14.66 4.79 9.63
N ALA A 202 13.70 5.60 9.20
CA ALA A 202 12.55 5.13 8.43
C ALA A 202 13.00 4.64 7.04
N ALA A 203 12.40 3.53 6.59
CA ALA A 203 12.84 2.81 5.39
C ALA A 203 11.74 2.61 4.35
N TYR A 204 10.80 3.54 4.23
CA TYR A 204 9.80 3.58 3.14
C TYR A 204 8.74 2.47 3.14
N CYS A 205 8.69 1.67 4.20
CA CYS A 205 7.80 0.52 4.27
C CYS A 205 6.44 0.94 4.82
N THR A 206 5.37 0.68 4.06
CA THR A 206 4.01 0.66 4.63
C THR A 206 3.86 -0.62 5.47
N PRO A 207 3.61 -0.53 6.79
CA PRO A 207 3.51 -1.70 7.66
C PRO A 207 2.37 -2.64 7.28
N GLN A 208 2.47 -3.91 7.69
CA GLN A 208 1.41 -4.89 7.59
C GLN A 208 0.91 -5.32 8.98
N ILE A 209 -0.41 -5.40 9.15
CA ILE A 209 -1.00 -5.96 10.38
C ILE A 209 -1.23 -7.45 10.19
N ILE A 210 -0.61 -8.25 11.05
CA ILE A 210 -0.84 -9.69 11.14
C ILE A 210 -1.77 -9.96 12.31
N ARG A 211 -2.90 -10.61 12.04
CA ARG A 211 -3.88 -11.01 13.07
C ARG A 211 -3.73 -12.49 13.38
N LEU A 212 -3.29 -12.82 14.60
CA LEU A 212 -3.22 -14.18 15.13
C LEU A 212 -4.32 -14.38 16.18
N PRO A 213 -4.73 -15.63 16.49
CA PRO A 213 -5.78 -15.88 17.48
C PRO A 213 -5.54 -15.23 18.85
N GLY A 214 -4.28 -15.14 19.30
CA GLY A 214 -3.93 -14.57 20.60
C GLY A 214 -3.24 -13.21 20.56
N ARG A 215 -2.93 -12.66 19.38
CA ARG A 215 -2.11 -11.44 19.26
C ARG A 215 -2.22 -10.82 17.88
N ASN A 216 -2.22 -9.49 17.82
CA ASN A 216 -2.04 -8.76 16.58
C ASN A 216 -0.67 -8.08 16.57
N LEU A 217 0.00 -8.13 15.42
CA LEU A 217 1.34 -7.60 15.23
C LEU A 217 1.33 -6.56 14.11
N LEU A 218 2.14 -5.52 14.29
CA LEU A 218 2.57 -4.65 13.21
C LEU A 218 3.94 -5.16 12.74
N VAL A 219 4.05 -5.47 11.46
CA VAL A 219 5.32 -5.82 10.82
C VAL A 219 5.73 -4.71 9.87
N THR A 220 6.93 -4.17 10.05
CA THR A 220 7.47 -3.09 9.22
C THR A 220 8.98 -3.26 9.05
N HIS A 221 9.56 -2.45 8.17
CA HIS A 221 11.01 -2.34 8.01
C HIS A 221 11.50 -0.99 8.53
N THR A 222 12.61 -1.02 9.25
CA THR A 222 13.52 0.10 9.43
C THR A 222 14.77 -0.12 8.58
N GLU A 223 15.69 0.85 8.60
CA GLU A 223 16.82 0.91 7.67
C GLU A 223 17.69 -0.37 7.64
N SER A 224 17.73 -1.14 8.74
CA SER A 224 18.54 -2.35 8.83
C SER A 224 17.84 -3.55 9.50
N HIS A 225 16.55 -3.47 9.80
CA HIS A 225 15.78 -4.56 10.42
C HIS A 225 14.35 -4.66 9.91
N ILE A 226 13.83 -5.90 9.89
CA ILE A 226 12.40 -6.18 9.94
C ILE A 226 11.99 -6.24 11.41
N LEU A 227 10.91 -5.57 11.77
CA LEU A 227 10.40 -5.49 13.14
C LEU A 227 9.04 -6.17 13.25
N GLY A 228 8.82 -6.92 14.33
CA GLY A 228 7.50 -7.38 14.76
C GLY A 228 7.12 -6.75 16.10
N ILE A 229 6.06 -5.95 16.11
CA ILE A 229 5.65 -5.14 17.26
C ILE A 229 4.23 -5.53 17.68
N ASP A 230 4.00 -5.71 18.97
CA ASP A 230 2.65 -5.90 19.52
C ASP A 230 1.84 -4.60 19.40
N ILE A 231 0.74 -4.63 18.64
CA ILE A 231 -0.05 -3.41 18.39
C ILE A 231 -0.81 -2.92 19.63
N SER A 232 -0.95 -3.76 20.65
CA SER A 232 -1.68 -3.40 21.87
C SER A 232 -0.92 -2.41 22.74
N ASN A 233 0.41 -2.46 22.73
CA ASN A 233 1.27 -1.75 23.68
C ASN A 233 2.61 -1.26 23.11
N GLY A 234 2.93 -1.54 21.85
CA GLY A 234 4.19 -1.11 21.23
C GLY A 234 5.41 -1.94 21.59
N ARG A 235 5.25 -3.05 22.30
CA ARG A 235 6.37 -3.92 22.68
C ARG A 235 6.96 -4.58 21.44
N LEU A 236 8.26 -4.38 21.22
CA LEU A 236 9.03 -5.15 20.23
C LEU A 236 9.04 -6.63 20.65
N LEU A 237 8.57 -7.51 19.78
CA LEU A 237 8.51 -8.94 20.02
C LEU A 237 9.73 -9.64 19.46
N TRP A 238 10.10 -9.27 18.23
CA TRP A 238 11.27 -9.78 17.55
C TRP A 238 11.76 -8.75 16.53
N SER A 239 13.02 -8.89 16.14
CA SER A 239 13.63 -8.16 15.04
C SER A 239 14.50 -9.12 14.23
N TYR A 240 14.56 -8.93 12.91
CA TYR A 240 15.42 -9.72 12.02
C TYR A 240 16.36 -8.77 11.24
N PRO A 241 17.69 -8.97 11.30
CA PRO A 241 18.64 -8.14 10.54
C PRO A 241 18.36 -8.20 9.03
N TRP A 242 18.14 -7.04 8.43
CA TRP A 242 17.73 -6.91 7.03
C TRP A 242 18.11 -5.53 6.50
N ALA A 243 19.28 -5.41 5.88
CA ALA A 243 19.82 -4.15 5.39
C ALA A 243 20.27 -4.30 3.94
N ASN A 244 19.91 -3.33 3.08
CA ASN A 244 20.37 -3.29 1.70
C ASN A 244 21.34 -2.13 1.46
N LEU A 245 21.89 -2.03 0.24
CA LEU A 245 22.88 -1.00 -0.12
C LEU A 245 22.40 0.45 0.02
N ARG A 246 21.09 0.68 0.09
CA ARG A 246 20.47 2.00 0.14
C ARG A 246 19.77 2.30 1.47
N LEU A 247 19.63 1.31 2.35
CA LEU A 247 18.91 1.35 3.62
C LEU A 247 17.42 1.75 3.46
N GLU A 248 16.81 1.29 2.37
CA GLU A 248 15.43 1.59 1.99
C GLU A 248 14.67 0.31 1.64
N HIS A 249 13.47 0.11 2.18
CA HIS A 249 12.69 -1.11 2.05
C HIS A 249 11.23 -0.78 1.69
N GLN A 250 10.99 -0.48 0.42
CA GLN A 250 9.72 0.09 -0.06
C GLN A 250 8.56 -0.92 -0.12
N ASN A 251 8.83 -2.23 -0.11
CA ASN A 251 7.79 -3.23 -0.29
C ASN A 251 7.14 -3.61 1.05
N THR A 252 5.80 -3.63 1.07
CA THR A 252 5.02 -4.14 2.21
C THR A 252 5.20 -5.65 2.36
N PRO A 253 5.46 -6.17 3.58
CA PRO A 253 5.53 -7.60 3.84
C PRO A 253 4.21 -8.32 3.53
N LEU A 254 4.28 -9.54 3.00
CA LEU A 254 3.12 -10.40 2.78
C LEU A 254 3.06 -11.49 3.85
N TYR A 255 1.87 -11.78 4.35
CA TYR A 255 1.66 -12.84 5.33
C TYR A 255 0.63 -13.85 4.83
N ASN A 256 0.98 -15.14 4.87
CA ASN A 256 0.06 -16.22 4.56
C ASN A 256 0.43 -17.50 5.32
N ASN A 257 -0.55 -18.13 5.95
CA ASN A 257 -0.42 -19.44 6.62
C ASN A 257 0.77 -19.56 7.59
N GLY A 258 1.02 -18.52 8.40
CA GLY A 258 2.11 -18.50 9.38
C GLY A 258 3.48 -18.12 8.82
N SER A 259 3.56 -17.79 7.53
CA SER A 259 4.79 -17.41 6.86
C SER A 259 4.72 -15.94 6.42
N LEU A 260 5.81 -15.23 6.65
CA LEU A 260 6.00 -13.81 6.40
C LEU A 260 7.08 -13.64 5.31
N PHE A 261 6.66 -13.14 4.16
CA PHE A 261 7.53 -12.84 3.03
C PHE A 261 7.91 -11.37 3.04
N CYS A 262 9.22 -11.09 3.07
CA CYS A 262 9.77 -9.74 3.00
C CYS A 262 10.67 -9.62 1.76
N LEU A 263 10.54 -8.48 1.07
CA LEU A 263 11.13 -8.26 -0.25
C LEU A 263 11.87 -6.93 -0.28
N SER A 264 13.10 -6.93 -0.77
CA SER A 264 13.91 -5.72 -0.82
C SER A 264 14.80 -5.71 -2.05
N GLY A 265 14.83 -4.56 -2.72
CA GLY A 265 15.73 -4.34 -3.85
C GLY A 265 17.16 -4.05 -3.42
N TYR A 266 17.89 -3.42 -4.36
CA TYR A 266 19.29 -3.04 -4.19
C TYR A 266 20.19 -4.22 -3.80
N GLY A 267 19.94 -5.38 -4.40
CA GLY A 267 20.73 -6.59 -4.21
C GLY A 267 20.48 -7.35 -2.90
N MET A 268 19.43 -7.03 -2.15
CA MET A 268 19.09 -7.80 -0.94
C MET A 268 18.32 -9.08 -1.26
N GLY A 269 17.28 -8.97 -2.08
CA GLY A 269 16.45 -10.11 -2.48
C GLY A 269 15.23 -10.30 -1.60
N ALA A 270 14.85 -11.56 -1.44
CA ALA A 270 13.66 -11.98 -0.74
C ALA A 270 13.97 -12.96 0.39
N ILE A 271 13.21 -12.85 1.48
CA ILE A 271 13.27 -13.77 2.61
C ILE A 271 11.88 -14.24 3.01
N MET A 272 11.80 -15.51 3.37
CA MET A 272 10.64 -16.08 4.04
C MET A 272 10.99 -16.37 5.49
N LEU A 273 10.18 -15.82 6.39
CA LEU A 273 10.25 -16.01 7.83
C LEU A 273 9.01 -16.80 8.29
N ARG A 274 9.20 -17.85 9.08
CA ARG A 274 8.12 -18.52 9.79
C ARG A 274 7.84 -17.75 11.07
N LEU A 275 6.61 -17.27 11.24
CA LEU A 275 6.15 -16.65 12.48
C LEU A 275 5.70 -17.75 13.46
N SER A 276 6.11 -17.66 14.72
CA SER A 276 5.61 -18.55 15.76
C SER A 276 4.10 -18.34 15.98
N PRO A 277 3.32 -19.37 16.38
CA PRO A 277 1.87 -19.24 16.56
C PRO A 277 1.42 -18.16 17.54
N ASP A 278 2.26 -17.81 18.52
CA ASP A 278 2.03 -16.74 19.49
C ASP A 278 2.57 -15.36 19.04
N GLY A 279 3.24 -15.31 17.88
CA GLY A 279 3.83 -14.13 17.27
C GLY A 279 5.13 -13.64 17.92
N THR A 280 5.72 -14.37 18.87
CA THR A 280 6.86 -13.86 19.65
C THR A 280 8.22 -14.09 19.00
N ALA A 281 8.31 -14.93 17.97
CA ALA A 281 9.57 -15.24 17.30
C ALA A 281 9.39 -15.48 15.79
N VAL A 282 10.49 -15.34 15.06
CA VAL A 282 10.59 -15.71 13.65
C VAL A 282 11.78 -16.63 13.40
N THR A 283 11.63 -17.57 12.48
CA THR A 283 12.75 -18.39 11.96
C THR A 283 12.83 -18.31 10.45
N LYS A 284 14.04 -18.24 9.89
CA LYS A 284 14.21 -18.23 8.43
C LYS A 284 13.78 -19.58 7.83
N GLN A 285 12.90 -19.55 6.85
CA GLN A 285 12.54 -20.72 6.03
C GLN A 285 13.43 -20.80 4.79
N TRP A 286 13.48 -19.73 4.00
CA TRP A 286 14.32 -19.64 2.82
C TRP A 286 14.71 -18.18 2.53
N PHE A 287 15.72 -18.01 1.69
CA PHE A 287 16.22 -16.73 1.22
C PHE A 287 16.71 -16.89 -0.22
N ASP A 288 16.38 -15.94 -1.08
CA ASP A 288 16.91 -15.87 -2.45
C ASP A 288 17.27 -14.42 -2.79
N GLN A 289 18.53 -14.19 -3.13
CA GLN A 289 19.05 -12.84 -3.41
C GLN A 289 18.54 -12.26 -4.74
N SER A 290 18.15 -13.11 -5.68
CA SER A 290 17.82 -12.72 -7.05
C SER A 290 16.40 -12.21 -7.24
N PHE A 291 15.51 -12.45 -6.27
CA PHE A 291 14.21 -11.80 -6.22
C PHE A 291 14.31 -10.44 -5.50
N ASP A 292 14.96 -9.46 -6.12
CA ASP A 292 15.31 -8.18 -5.49
C ASP A 292 14.44 -7.01 -5.96
N CYS A 293 13.12 -7.10 -5.77
CA CYS A 293 12.23 -6.03 -6.21
C CYS A 293 12.47 -4.73 -5.44
N ARG A 294 12.75 -3.63 -6.15
CA ARG A 294 12.99 -2.31 -5.53
C ARG A 294 11.72 -1.65 -5.02
N MET A 295 10.73 -1.42 -5.89
CA MET A 295 9.51 -0.67 -5.54
C MET A 295 8.24 -1.26 -6.19
N GLY A 296 8.29 -2.49 -6.70
CA GLY A 296 7.19 -3.11 -7.45
C GLY A 296 6.32 -4.07 -6.65
N ALA A 297 6.77 -4.44 -5.44
CA ALA A 297 6.21 -5.48 -4.58
C ALA A 297 6.07 -6.85 -5.27
N ALA A 298 5.31 -7.76 -4.62
CA ALA A 298 4.92 -9.05 -5.17
C ALA A 298 3.44 -9.31 -4.89
N VAL A 299 2.84 -10.26 -5.61
CA VAL A 299 1.52 -10.83 -5.32
C VAL A 299 1.63 -12.33 -5.15
N LEU A 300 0.87 -12.89 -4.19
CA LEU A 300 0.80 -14.33 -3.95
C LEU A 300 -0.50 -14.89 -4.56
N LEU A 301 -0.38 -15.76 -5.57
CA LEU A 301 -1.52 -16.43 -6.19
C LEU A 301 -1.26 -17.93 -6.26
N ASN A 302 -2.20 -18.74 -5.78
CA ASN A 302 -2.18 -20.20 -5.90
C ASN A 302 -0.86 -20.86 -5.44
N GLY A 303 -0.25 -20.33 -4.39
CA GLY A 303 1.01 -20.84 -3.84
C GLY A 303 2.28 -20.34 -4.54
N TYR A 304 2.17 -19.37 -5.47
CA TYR A 304 3.29 -18.78 -6.18
C TYR A 304 3.34 -17.27 -6.01
N LEU A 305 4.54 -16.75 -5.78
CA LEU A 305 4.85 -15.33 -5.75
C LEU A 305 5.18 -14.83 -7.15
N TYR A 306 4.61 -13.71 -7.55
CA TYR A 306 4.90 -13.04 -8.81
C TYR A 306 5.37 -11.61 -8.55
N GLY A 307 6.44 -11.18 -9.21
CA GLY A 307 6.98 -9.82 -9.11
C GLY A 307 8.16 -9.63 -10.06
N SER A 308 8.86 -8.50 -9.98
CA SER A 308 10.06 -8.25 -10.81
C SER A 308 11.31 -7.96 -9.98
N GLY A 309 12.49 -8.30 -10.50
CA GLY A 309 13.78 -7.97 -9.89
C GLY A 309 14.29 -6.57 -10.27
N HIS A 310 15.28 -6.06 -9.52
CA HIS A 310 15.91 -4.76 -9.75
C HIS A 310 17.29 -4.90 -10.43
N ASN A 311 18.20 -5.65 -9.82
CA ASN A 311 19.52 -5.91 -10.41
C ASN A 311 19.39 -6.81 -11.64
N ASP A 312 18.48 -7.77 -11.56
CA ASP A 312 17.98 -8.51 -12.71
C ASP A 312 16.59 -7.96 -13.09
N PRO A 313 16.48 -7.03 -14.07
CA PRO A 313 15.19 -6.46 -14.48
C PRO A 313 14.38 -7.46 -15.30
N SER A 314 13.88 -8.49 -14.61
CA SER A 314 13.10 -9.60 -15.12
C SER A 314 11.86 -9.79 -14.26
N TRP A 315 10.80 -10.34 -14.87
CA TRP A 315 9.61 -10.81 -14.19
C TRP A 315 9.83 -12.24 -13.74
N GLN A 316 9.61 -12.50 -12.46
CA GLN A 316 9.99 -13.75 -11.80
C GLN A 316 8.79 -14.39 -11.11
N CYS A 317 8.83 -15.71 -10.99
CA CYS A 317 7.88 -16.50 -10.22
C CYS A 317 8.62 -17.41 -9.26
N TYR A 318 8.14 -17.48 -8.02
CA TYR A 318 8.71 -18.34 -6.99
C TYR A 318 7.64 -19.17 -6.31
N ASN A 319 7.95 -20.41 -5.99
CA ASN A 319 7.14 -21.22 -5.10
C ASN A 319 7.18 -20.63 -3.67
N TRP A 320 6.01 -20.30 -3.10
CA TRP A 320 5.89 -19.70 -1.78
C TRP A 320 6.51 -20.57 -0.68
N ALA A 321 6.31 -21.89 -0.74
CA ALA A 321 6.72 -22.80 0.31
C ALA A 321 8.24 -23.06 0.28
N THR A 322 8.81 -23.25 -0.91
CA THR A 322 10.21 -23.71 -1.07
C THR A 322 11.19 -22.60 -1.37
N GLY A 323 10.73 -21.45 -1.89
CA GLY A 323 11.61 -20.41 -2.42
C GLY A 323 12.24 -20.79 -3.77
N GLU A 324 11.78 -21.86 -4.41
CA GLU A 324 12.25 -22.25 -5.75
C GLU A 324 11.81 -21.23 -6.80
N LYS A 325 12.76 -20.69 -7.55
CA LYS A 325 12.49 -19.87 -8.73
C LYS A 325 11.95 -20.75 -9.85
N MET A 326 10.70 -20.53 -10.23
CA MET A 326 10.04 -21.25 -11.31
C MET A 326 10.46 -20.72 -12.70
N TYR A 327 10.57 -19.40 -12.84
CA TYR A 327 11.10 -18.76 -14.05
C TYR A 327 11.63 -17.34 -13.78
N SER A 328 12.38 -16.82 -14.75
CA SER A 328 12.77 -15.41 -14.89
C SER A 328 12.64 -15.02 -16.37
N ASP A 329 11.93 -13.94 -16.66
CA ASP A 329 11.60 -13.53 -18.03
C ASP A 329 11.84 -12.02 -18.25
N ARG A 330 12.44 -11.64 -19.39
CA ARG A 330 12.81 -10.25 -19.71
C ARG A 330 11.95 -9.62 -20.82
N SER A 331 10.83 -10.24 -21.20
CA SER A 331 9.93 -9.72 -22.25
C SER A 331 9.27 -8.39 -21.90
N LEU A 332 9.27 -8.03 -20.61
CA LEU A 332 8.80 -6.76 -20.08
C LEU A 332 9.83 -6.23 -19.08
N PHE A 333 10.10 -4.93 -19.07
CA PHE A 333 11.01 -4.34 -18.09
C PHE A 333 10.39 -4.33 -16.68
N MET A 334 11.22 -4.27 -15.63
CA MET A 334 10.78 -4.32 -14.22
C MET A 334 9.70 -3.29 -13.89
N GLY A 335 8.92 -3.54 -12.84
CA GLY A 335 7.98 -2.56 -12.31
C GLY A 335 6.99 -3.16 -11.31
N ALA A 336 5.85 -2.50 -11.14
CA ALA A 336 4.86 -2.85 -10.14
C ALA A 336 3.92 -3.96 -10.60
N VAL A 337 3.52 -4.83 -9.67
CA VAL A 337 2.55 -5.89 -9.92
C VAL A 337 1.32 -5.74 -9.03
N ILE A 338 0.15 -5.87 -9.65
CA ILE A 338 -1.14 -6.06 -8.99
C ILE A 338 -1.87 -7.23 -9.66
N SER A 339 -2.92 -7.74 -9.01
CA SER A 339 -3.77 -8.79 -9.56
C SER A 339 -5.24 -8.45 -9.36
N ALA A 340 -6.06 -8.87 -10.32
CA ALA A 340 -7.50 -8.92 -10.17
C ALA A 340 -8.05 -10.02 -11.07
N ASP A 341 -9.12 -10.66 -10.63
CA ASP A 341 -9.86 -11.65 -11.39
C ASP A 341 -8.99 -12.75 -12.05
N GLY A 342 -7.98 -13.25 -11.33
CA GLY A 342 -7.10 -14.31 -11.78
C GLY A 342 -6.04 -13.90 -12.82
N MET A 343 -5.89 -12.61 -13.10
CA MET A 343 -4.86 -12.07 -13.99
C MET A 343 -3.86 -11.22 -13.22
N LEU A 344 -2.63 -11.13 -13.73
CA LEU A 344 -1.62 -10.18 -13.29
C LEU A 344 -1.64 -8.95 -14.19
N TYR A 345 -1.50 -7.78 -13.59
CA TYR A 345 -1.28 -6.51 -14.28
C TYR A 345 0.16 -6.07 -13.96
N CYS A 346 1.05 -6.31 -14.91
CA CYS A 346 2.48 -6.08 -14.79
C CYS A 346 2.81 -4.71 -15.39
N CYS A 347 3.14 -3.75 -14.54
CA CYS A 347 3.23 -2.33 -14.87
C CYS A 347 4.70 -1.90 -14.90
N SER A 348 5.27 -1.86 -16.09
CA SER A 348 6.67 -1.59 -16.32
C SER A 348 7.05 -0.15 -16.03
N GLU A 349 8.24 0.06 -15.46
CA GLU A 349 8.83 1.39 -15.29
C GLU A 349 9.10 2.11 -16.63
N LYS A 350 9.01 1.39 -17.77
CA LYS A 350 9.07 1.95 -19.13
C LYS A 350 7.73 2.41 -19.71
N GLY A 351 6.65 2.32 -18.93
CA GLY A 351 5.32 2.80 -19.31
C GLY A 351 4.45 1.80 -20.05
N GLU A 352 4.86 0.54 -20.10
CA GLU A 352 4.05 -0.56 -20.60
C GLU A 352 3.25 -1.20 -19.46
N ILE A 353 1.99 -1.54 -19.70
CA ILE A 353 1.23 -2.43 -18.80
C ILE A 353 0.91 -3.70 -19.59
N ALA A 354 1.27 -4.86 -19.03
CA ALA A 354 0.94 -6.16 -19.60
C ALA A 354 -0.12 -6.87 -18.73
N LEU A 355 -1.13 -7.42 -19.39
CA LEU A 355 -2.06 -8.38 -18.80
C LEU A 355 -1.45 -9.78 -18.97
N VAL A 356 -1.12 -10.43 -17.86
CA VAL A 356 -0.36 -11.68 -17.83
C VAL A 356 -1.21 -12.77 -17.17
N GLN A 357 -1.22 -13.95 -17.79
CA GLN A 357 -1.81 -15.14 -17.18
C GLN A 357 -0.83 -15.70 -16.13
N PRO A 358 -1.17 -15.75 -14.83
CA PRO A 358 -0.29 -16.34 -13.83
C PRO A 358 -0.14 -17.84 -14.09
N ASN A 359 1.11 -18.29 -14.30
CA ASN A 359 1.45 -19.69 -14.51
C ASN A 359 2.89 -19.96 -14.06
N PRO A 360 3.16 -20.90 -13.13
CA PRO A 360 4.52 -21.21 -12.72
C PRO A 360 5.42 -21.74 -13.84
N SER A 361 4.89 -22.24 -14.97
CA SER A 361 5.72 -22.72 -16.07
C SER A 361 6.29 -21.63 -16.97
N GLY A 362 5.89 -20.36 -16.82
CA GLY A 362 6.43 -19.26 -17.62
C GLY A 362 5.61 -17.98 -17.61
N PHE A 363 6.21 -16.90 -18.10
CA PHE A 363 5.61 -15.57 -18.16
C PHE A 363 4.81 -15.36 -19.45
N LYS A 364 3.49 -15.57 -19.38
CA LYS A 364 2.62 -15.50 -20.56
C LYS A 364 1.85 -14.18 -20.63
N ILE A 365 2.39 -13.22 -21.39
CA ILE A 365 1.68 -11.98 -21.74
C ILE A 365 0.52 -12.31 -22.68
N ILE A 366 -0.69 -11.94 -22.29
CA ILE A 366 -1.90 -12.07 -23.11
C ILE A 366 -2.17 -10.81 -23.92
N SER A 367 -1.96 -9.64 -23.29
CA SER A 367 -2.15 -8.34 -23.93
C SER A 367 -1.21 -7.33 -23.30
N LYS A 368 -0.92 -6.26 -24.04
CA LYS A 368 -0.04 -5.18 -23.58
C LYS A 368 -0.53 -3.85 -24.13
N MET A 369 -0.36 -2.79 -23.34
CA MET A 369 -0.60 -1.41 -23.75
C MET A 369 0.57 -0.52 -23.32
N THR A 370 0.68 0.64 -23.95
CA THR A 370 1.64 1.68 -23.56
C THR A 370 0.87 2.89 -23.04
N ILE A 371 1.23 3.37 -21.86
CA ILE A 371 0.67 4.58 -21.25
C ILE A 371 1.20 5.79 -22.01
N GLN A 372 0.32 6.52 -22.68
CA GLN A 372 0.69 7.71 -23.46
C GLN A 372 0.52 9.01 -22.65
N ASN A 373 -0.55 9.10 -21.85
CA ASN A 373 -0.92 10.29 -21.07
C ASN A 373 -0.05 10.50 -19.83
N GLY A 374 -0.04 11.72 -19.27
CA GLY A 374 0.74 12.09 -18.09
C GLY A 374 2.24 12.31 -18.34
N THR A 375 2.99 12.52 -17.26
CA THR A 375 4.42 12.89 -17.32
C THR A 375 5.24 12.19 -16.24
N GLY A 376 6.55 12.12 -16.43
CA GLY A 376 7.46 11.60 -15.42
C GLY A 376 7.54 10.06 -15.39
N PRO A 377 8.16 9.50 -14.32
CA PRO A 377 8.42 8.08 -14.22
C PRO A 377 7.16 7.27 -13.89
N HIS A 378 7.18 5.98 -14.22
CA HIS A 378 6.09 5.03 -13.97
C HIS A 378 6.29 4.26 -12.65
N TRP A 379 6.47 5.00 -11.54
CA TRP A 379 6.71 4.41 -10.21
C TRP A 379 5.46 4.24 -9.35
N ALA A 380 4.40 4.99 -9.65
CA ALA A 380 3.16 4.92 -8.91
C ALA A 380 2.44 3.59 -9.20
N HIS A 381 1.89 2.96 -8.17
CA HIS A 381 1.16 1.69 -8.34
C HIS A 381 -0.23 1.99 -8.91
N PRO A 382 -0.68 1.25 -9.94
CA PRO A 382 -2.06 1.38 -10.37
C PRO A 382 -3.01 0.73 -9.36
N VAL A 383 -4.27 1.11 -9.47
CA VAL A 383 -5.33 0.63 -8.59
C VAL A 383 -6.50 0.15 -9.44
N ILE A 384 -7.08 -0.99 -9.08
CA ILE A 384 -8.31 -1.47 -9.70
C ILE A 384 -9.45 -1.19 -8.73
N ASN A 385 -10.51 -0.57 -9.23
CA ASN A 385 -11.75 -0.38 -8.48
C ASN A 385 -12.95 -0.36 -9.44
N ASP A 386 -13.96 -1.16 -9.13
CA ASP A 386 -15.22 -1.30 -9.85
C ASP A 386 -15.09 -1.43 -11.38
N GLY A 387 -14.23 -2.34 -11.82
CA GLY A 387 -14.00 -2.62 -13.24
C GLY A 387 -13.20 -1.54 -13.99
N VAL A 388 -12.52 -0.65 -13.26
CA VAL A 388 -11.68 0.40 -13.83
C VAL A 388 -10.25 0.26 -13.30
N LEU A 389 -9.28 0.30 -14.21
CA LEU A 389 -7.86 0.39 -13.91
C LEU A 389 -7.44 1.86 -13.89
N TYR A 390 -7.05 2.34 -12.71
CA TYR A 390 -6.60 3.70 -12.48
C TYR A 390 -5.08 3.77 -12.48
N VAL A 391 -4.53 4.57 -13.39
CA VAL A 391 -3.09 4.69 -13.61
C VAL A 391 -2.65 6.14 -13.33
N PRO A 392 -2.06 6.42 -12.16
CA PRO A 392 -1.40 7.69 -11.89
C PRO A 392 -0.07 7.79 -12.65
N ARG A 393 0.21 8.94 -13.26
CA ARG A 393 1.49 9.24 -13.91
C ARG A 393 1.80 10.74 -13.88
N GLY A 394 2.53 11.17 -12.84
CA GLY A 394 2.87 12.57 -12.59
C GLY A 394 1.61 13.43 -12.61
N LYS A 395 1.47 14.26 -13.64
CA LYS A 395 0.38 15.23 -13.79
C LYS A 395 -0.99 14.65 -14.16
N ALA A 396 -1.09 13.33 -14.35
CA ALA A 396 -2.33 12.67 -14.78
C ALA A 396 -2.78 11.54 -13.85
N LEU A 397 -4.09 11.38 -13.70
CA LEU A 397 -4.74 10.13 -13.31
C LEU A 397 -5.61 9.66 -14.48
N ILE A 398 -5.34 8.47 -15.00
CA ILE A 398 -6.01 7.93 -16.19
C ILE A 398 -6.88 6.75 -15.78
N ALA A 399 -8.14 6.73 -16.23
CA ALA A 399 -9.09 5.67 -15.94
C ALA A 399 -9.36 4.82 -17.19
N TYR A 400 -8.96 3.54 -17.14
CA TYR A 400 -9.18 2.57 -18.20
C TYR A 400 -10.31 1.61 -17.83
N LYS A 401 -11.30 1.47 -18.70
CA LYS A 401 -12.39 0.51 -18.52
C LYS A 401 -11.89 -0.91 -18.82
N ILE A 402 -11.94 -1.78 -17.81
CA ILE A 402 -11.46 -3.16 -17.90
C ILE A 402 -12.54 -4.19 -17.56
N ARG A 403 -13.81 -3.79 -17.56
CA ARG A 403 -14.99 -4.64 -17.41
C ARG A 403 -15.97 -4.42 -18.55
#